data_AF-A0A1I6GMB4-F1
#
_entry.id   AF-A0A1I6GMB4-F1
#
_cell.length_a   1.000
_cell.length_b   1.000
_cell.length_c   1.000
_cell.angle_alpha   90.00
_cell.angle_beta   90.00
_cell.angle_gamma   90.00
#
_symmetry.space_group_name_H-M   'P 1'
#
loop_
_entity.id
_entity.type
_entity.pdbx_description
1 polymer ?
#
loop_
_entity_poly.entity_id
_entity_poly.type
_entity_poly.pdbx_seq_one_letter_code
_entity_poly.pdbx_strand_id
1 'polypeptide(L)'
;MKLRHVIWAISLSTLPTTAQDKEAPFGLGDLAPLAENFREFFEGFAEDMMPLMEQLSDKMSDLNAYEAPEVLPNGDILIRKKPKPEPEPDAEPKANPDGSIDL
;
A
#
# COMPACT_ATOMS: atom_id res chain seq x y z
N MET A 1 -54.03 -60.66 -29.83
CA MET A 1 -55.10 -59.64 -29.68
C MET A 1 -54.71 -58.74 -28.50
N LYS A 2 -54.56 -57.42 -28.76
CA LYS A 2 -54.35 -56.29 -27.80
C LYS A 2 -52.93 -56.20 -27.19
N LEU A 3 -51.99 -55.42 -27.75
CA LEU A 3 -51.79 -53.96 -27.70
C LEU A 3 -51.58 -53.41 -26.28
N ARG A 4 -50.59 -52.50 -26.15
CA ARG A 4 -50.26 -51.61 -25.00
C ARG A 4 -49.28 -52.34 -24.05
N HIS A 5 -48.01 -51.97 -23.87
CA HIS A 5 -47.50 -50.67 -23.40
C HIS A 5 -46.08 -50.42 -23.97
N VAL A 6 -45.88 -49.34 -24.71
CA VAL A 6 -45.05 -48.20 -24.27
C VAL A 6 -43.59 -48.59 -24.07
N ILE A 7 -42.81 -48.43 -25.15
CA ILE A 7 -41.58 -47.62 -25.17
C ILE A 7 -40.89 -47.60 -23.80
N TRP A 8 -40.19 -48.69 -23.50
CA TRP A 8 -39.20 -48.68 -22.43
C TRP A 8 -38.02 -47.88 -22.98
N ALA A 9 -38.03 -46.58 -22.68
CA ALA A 9 -37.07 -45.59 -23.14
C ALA A 9 -35.65 -45.94 -22.67
N ILE A 10 -34.94 -46.71 -23.48
CA ILE A 10 -33.48 -46.70 -23.47
C ILE A 10 -33.06 -45.36 -24.06
N SER A 11 -32.63 -44.43 -23.20
CA SER A 11 -31.53 -43.50 -23.50
C SER A 11 -31.19 -42.66 -22.27
N LEU A 12 -30.34 -43.24 -21.43
CA LEU A 12 -29.03 -42.66 -21.08
C LEU A 12 -28.91 -41.13 -21.25
N SER A 13 -29.43 -40.35 -20.31
CA SER A 13 -29.02 -38.94 -20.12
C SER A 13 -29.43 -38.42 -18.74
N THR A 14 -28.91 -39.05 -17.69
CA THR A 14 -28.63 -38.29 -16.47
C THR A 14 -27.13 -38.35 -16.24
N LEU A 15 -26.38 -37.74 -17.15
CA LEU A 15 -25.11 -37.18 -16.74
C LEU A 15 -25.46 -36.20 -15.62
N PRO A 16 -24.81 -36.22 -14.45
CA PRO A 16 -24.79 -35.03 -13.64
C PRO A 16 -24.12 -33.98 -14.53
N THR A 17 -24.93 -33.11 -15.14
CA THR A 17 -24.49 -31.77 -15.50
C THR A 17 -24.15 -31.11 -14.17
N THR A 18 -22.97 -31.43 -13.67
CA THR A 18 -22.17 -30.41 -13.02
C THR A 18 -21.83 -29.47 -14.16
N ALA A 19 -22.71 -28.49 -14.37
CA ALA A 19 -22.26 -27.24 -14.95
C ALA A 19 -21.01 -26.88 -14.15
N GLN A 20 -19.89 -26.98 -14.82
CA GLN A 20 -18.55 -26.75 -14.31
C GLN A 20 -18.41 -25.24 -14.08
N ASP A 21 -19.10 -24.73 -13.07
CA ASP A 21 -19.04 -23.35 -12.60
C ASP A 21 -19.21 -23.36 -11.07
N LYS A 22 -18.21 -23.93 -10.41
CA LYS A 22 -17.80 -23.42 -9.11
C LYS A 22 -16.35 -23.03 -9.31
N GLU A 23 -16.23 -21.75 -9.69
CA GLU A 23 -15.26 -20.80 -9.16
C GLU A 23 -13.87 -21.40 -8.89
N ALA A 24 -12.88 -20.89 -9.62
CA ALA A 24 -11.47 -21.22 -9.42
C ALA A 24 -11.16 -21.42 -7.92
N PRO A 25 -10.34 -22.43 -7.54
CA PRO A 25 -10.06 -22.78 -6.13
C PRO A 25 -9.44 -21.63 -5.31
N PHE A 26 -9.19 -20.48 -5.94
CA PHE A 26 -8.85 -19.22 -5.34
C PHE A 26 -9.54 -18.08 -6.13
N GLY A 27 -10.71 -17.64 -5.67
CA GLY A 27 -11.47 -16.54 -6.26
C GLY A 27 -11.18 -15.21 -5.57
N LEU A 28 -11.61 -14.09 -6.15
CA LEU A 28 -11.46 -12.75 -5.55
C LEU A 28 -12.16 -12.63 -4.18
N GLY A 29 -13.18 -13.47 -3.92
CA GLY A 29 -13.83 -13.60 -2.62
C GLY A 29 -12.98 -14.34 -1.56
N ASP A 30 -12.03 -15.16 -1.96
CA ASP A 30 -11.07 -15.86 -1.05
C ASP A 30 -9.94 -14.91 -0.62
N LEU A 31 -9.65 -13.89 -1.43
CA LEU A 31 -8.72 -12.80 -1.10
C LEU A 31 -9.25 -11.85 -0.02
N ALA A 32 -10.57 -11.70 0.10
CA ALA A 32 -11.18 -10.80 1.08
C ALA A 32 -10.88 -11.21 2.54
N PRO A 33 -11.12 -12.46 2.98
CA PRO A 33 -10.76 -12.90 4.33
C PRO A 33 -9.24 -12.92 4.53
N LEU A 34 -8.46 -13.20 3.49
CA LEU A 34 -7.00 -13.12 3.55
C LEU A 34 -6.53 -11.67 3.81
N ALA A 35 -7.08 -10.70 3.08
CA ALA A 35 -6.78 -9.29 3.25
C ALA A 35 -7.15 -8.78 4.65
N GLU A 36 -8.26 -9.26 5.20
CA GLU A 36 -8.67 -8.92 6.57
C GLU A 36 -7.68 -9.48 7.61
N ASN A 37 -7.23 -10.73 7.46
CA ASN A 37 -6.20 -11.31 8.33
C ASN A 37 -4.87 -10.54 8.24
N PHE A 38 -4.46 -10.13 7.05
CA PHE A 38 -3.26 -9.30 6.88
C PHE A 38 -3.44 -7.93 7.51
N ARG A 39 -4.62 -7.31 7.39
CA ARG A 39 -4.93 -6.02 7.99
C ARG A 39 -4.77 -6.09 9.51
N GLU A 40 -5.38 -7.08 10.16
CA GLU A 40 -5.28 -7.26 11.61
C GLU A 40 -3.82 -7.50 12.05
N PHE A 41 -3.07 -8.32 11.29
CA PHE A 41 -1.65 -8.54 11.53
C PHE A 41 -0.82 -7.25 11.41
N PHE A 42 -1.03 -6.46 10.35
CA PHE A 42 -0.32 -5.19 10.17
C PHE A 42 -0.72 -4.15 11.20
N GLU A 43 -1.97 -4.14 11.67
CA GLU A 43 -2.44 -3.25 12.72
C GLU A 43 -1.72 -3.54 14.05
N GLY A 44 -1.70 -4.81 14.49
CA GLY A 44 -0.96 -5.20 15.70
C GLY A 44 0.56 -5.01 15.56
N PHE A 45 1.13 -5.34 14.39
CA PHE A 45 2.54 -5.07 14.10
C PHE A 45 2.86 -3.56 14.13
N ALA A 46 1.98 -2.73 13.56
CA ALA A 46 2.16 -1.28 13.56
C ALA A 46 2.04 -0.70 14.96
N GLU A 47 1.15 -1.18 15.83
CA GLU A 47 1.07 -0.76 17.23
C GLU A 47 2.36 -1.10 18.00
N ASP A 48 2.84 -2.34 17.88
CA ASP A 48 4.05 -2.79 18.57
C ASP A 48 5.33 -2.13 18.03
N MET A 49 5.36 -1.84 16.72
CA MET A 49 6.51 -1.21 16.06
C MET A 49 6.42 0.31 16.00
N MET A 50 5.28 0.92 16.33
CA MET A 50 5.10 2.38 16.36
C MET A 50 6.24 3.09 17.13
N PRO A 51 6.63 2.69 18.36
CA PRO A 51 7.71 3.36 19.08
C PRO A 51 9.08 3.18 18.41
N LEU A 52 9.30 2.08 17.67
CA LEU A 52 10.51 1.88 16.87
C LEU A 52 10.49 2.73 15.59
N MET A 53 9.31 2.88 14.97
CA MET A 53 9.09 3.73 13.79
C MET A 53 9.27 5.21 14.12
N GLU A 54 8.88 5.67 15.31
CA GLU A 54 9.12 7.05 15.76
C GLU A 54 10.63 7.33 15.87
N GLN A 55 11.38 6.39 16.46
CA GLN A 55 12.85 6.47 16.54
C GLN A 55 13.52 6.40 15.15
N LEU A 56 12.95 5.63 14.23
CA LEU A 56 13.43 5.53 12.86
C LEU A 56 13.08 6.79 12.04
N SER A 57 11.92 7.39 12.27
CA SER A 57 11.45 8.65 11.68
C SER A 57 12.43 9.79 11.97
N ASP A 58 12.90 9.89 13.22
CA ASP A 58 13.92 10.85 13.61
C ASP A 58 15.21 10.67 12.79
N LYS A 59 15.68 9.43 12.64
CA LYS A 59 16.85 9.10 11.81
C LYS A 59 16.62 9.29 10.31
N MET A 60 15.42 9.02 9.81
CA MET A 60 15.06 9.23 8.40
C MET A 60 14.98 10.70 8.04
N SER A 61 14.68 11.58 9.00
CA SER A 61 14.66 13.04 8.78
C SER A 61 16.04 13.56 8.33
N ASP A 62 17.13 12.95 8.79
CA ASP A 62 18.49 13.27 8.32
C ASP A 62 18.69 12.90 6.83
N LEU A 63 18.01 11.86 6.35
CA LEU A 63 18.07 11.47 4.93
C LEU A 63 17.35 12.48 4.02
N ASN A 64 16.41 13.27 4.56
CA ASN A 64 15.78 14.35 3.79
C ASN A 64 16.79 15.43 3.39
N ALA A 65 17.92 15.54 4.10
CA ALA A 65 19.00 16.46 3.74
C ALA A 65 19.72 16.07 2.45
N TYR A 66 19.35 14.98 1.78
CA TYR A 66 20.00 14.48 0.57
C TYR A 66 19.04 14.41 -0.63
N GLU A 67 19.60 14.49 -1.84
CA GLU A 67 18.89 14.33 -3.11
C GLU A 67 18.67 12.86 -3.46
N ALA A 68 17.87 12.62 -4.50
CA ALA A 68 17.65 11.28 -5.01
C ALA A 68 18.97 10.62 -5.46
N PRO A 69 19.15 9.30 -5.26
CA PRO A 69 20.37 8.62 -5.64
C PRO A 69 20.58 8.59 -7.17
N GLU A 70 21.79 8.90 -7.63
CA GLU A 70 22.21 8.81 -9.04
C GLU A 70 23.16 7.62 -9.23
N VAL A 71 22.84 6.71 -10.16
CA VAL A 71 23.68 5.55 -10.46
C VAL A 71 24.72 5.94 -11.52
N LEU A 72 26.00 5.78 -11.19
CA LEU A 72 27.11 6.12 -12.06
C LEU A 72 27.45 4.97 -13.03
N PRO A 73 28.15 5.24 -14.15
CA PRO A 73 28.47 4.22 -15.17
C PRO A 73 29.36 3.08 -14.67
N ASN A 74 30.10 3.31 -13.58
CA ASN A 74 30.93 2.33 -12.90
C ASN A 74 30.14 1.44 -11.92
N GLY A 75 28.86 1.74 -11.66
CA GLY A 75 28.00 1.01 -10.74
C GLY A 75 27.93 1.58 -9.32
N ASP A 76 28.64 2.67 -9.02
CA ASP A 76 28.53 3.36 -7.74
C ASP A 76 27.25 4.22 -7.66
N ILE A 77 26.81 4.51 -6.44
CA ILE A 77 25.66 5.39 -6.18
C ILE A 77 26.15 6.70 -5.56
N LEU A 78 25.86 7.81 -6.22
CA LEU A 78 26.10 9.16 -5.71
C LEU A 78 24.83 9.68 -5.02
N ILE A 79 24.95 10.09 -3.75
CA ILE A 79 23.88 10.76 -3.00
C ILE A 79 24.37 12.16 -2.63
N ARG A 80 23.81 13.19 -3.25
CA ARG A 80 24.21 14.59 -3.03
C ARG A 80 23.49 15.15 -1.81
N LYS A 81 24.16 15.96 -0.99
CA LYS A 81 23.52 16.68 0.12
C LYS A 81 22.87 17.96 -0.40
N LYS A 82 21.60 18.20 -0.07
CA LYS A 82 20.89 19.44 -0.37
C LYS A 82 21.60 20.62 0.31
N PRO A 83 21.67 21.79 -0.34
CA PRO A 83 22.15 23.00 0.30
C PRO A 83 21.25 23.35 1.49
N LYS A 84 21.84 23.64 2.65
CA LYS A 84 21.08 24.12 3.81
C LYS A 84 20.47 25.48 3.42
N PRO A 85 19.15 25.70 3.63
CA PRO A 85 18.58 27.02 3.41
C PRO A 85 19.35 28.04 4.23
N GLU A 86 19.78 29.13 3.58
CA GLU A 86 20.38 30.26 4.26
C GLU A 86 19.37 30.77 5.29
N PRO A 87 19.79 31.10 6.53
CA PRO A 87 18.86 31.68 7.50
C PRO A 87 18.22 32.90 6.83
N GLU A 88 16.89 32.94 6.85
CA GLU A 88 16.18 34.14 6.38
C GLU A 88 16.77 35.32 7.13
N PRO A 89 17.12 36.42 6.44
CA PRO A 89 17.62 37.60 7.12
C PRO A 89 16.62 37.96 8.20
N ASP A 90 17.10 38.01 9.45
CA ASP A 90 16.34 38.45 10.61
C ASP A 90 15.58 39.69 10.16
N ALA A 91 14.25 39.60 10.14
CA ALA A 91 13.42 40.68 9.64
C ALA A 91 13.74 41.89 10.52
N GLU A 92 14.55 42.81 9.99
CA GLU A 92 14.96 44.01 10.70
C GLU A 92 13.70 44.61 11.31
N PRO A 93 13.68 44.93 12.62
CA PRO A 93 12.50 45.48 13.26
C PRO A 93 12.08 46.69 12.42
N LYS A 94 10.90 46.61 11.80
CA LYS A 94 10.39 47.74 11.01
C LYS A 94 10.13 48.85 12.00
N ALA A 95 11.05 49.81 12.07
CA ALA A 95 10.85 51.03 12.82
C ALA A 95 9.60 51.70 12.25
N ASN A 96 8.61 51.91 13.12
CA ASN A 96 7.45 52.71 12.76
C ASN A 96 7.93 54.12 12.36
N PRO A 97 7.19 54.87 11.53
CA PRO A 97 7.57 56.23 11.12
C PRO A 97 7.78 57.22 12.28
N ASP A 98 7.40 56.81 13.50
CA ASP A 98 7.59 57.53 14.77
C ASP A 98 8.90 57.14 15.51
N GLY A 99 9.73 56.28 14.94
CA GLY A 99 10.98 55.81 15.56
C GLY A 99 10.80 54.77 16.68
N SER A 100 9.56 54.35 16.95
CA SER A 100 9.25 53.30 17.92
C SER A 100 9.39 51.90 17.29
N ILE A 101 10.09 51.01 18.00
CA ILE A 101 10.16 49.57 17.71
C ILE A 101 8.99 48.87 18.42
N ASP A 102 8.17 48.13 17.66
CA ASP A 102 7.12 47.26 18.20
C ASP A 102 7.81 46.00 18.76
N LEU A 103 7.75 45.81 20.08
CA LEU A 103 8.43 44.74 20.83
C LEU A 103 7.43 43.70 21.35
#